data_AF-A0A2S7PDV3-F1
#
_entry.id   AF-A0A2S7PDV3-F1
#
_cell.length_a   1.000
_cell.length_b   1.000
_cell.length_c   1.000
_cell.angle_alpha   90.00
_cell.angle_beta   90.00
_cell.angle_gamma   90.00
#
_symmetry.space_group_name_H-M   'P 1'
#
loop_
_entity.id
_entity.type
_entity.pdbx_description
1 polymer ?
#
loop_
_entity_poly.entity_id
_entity_poly.type
_entity_poly.pdbx_seq_one_letter_code
_entity_poly.pdbx_strand_id
1 'polypeptide(L)'
;MTCAMDWTYVGSDPTFYDVWISRGMTGDSFFDIPADGNWDSALNLFWNDSATHDLYHAHRPFQVSSCWNGIAAIIGEPFMMGSIAFRAPKEEECFQGEPSLLAKDMWNMGHGKIAVVPSVNIEYSNEGTRKIKGLKGFTSQWVEKERDIESTRIEWREEPPAKVRCMISWAVQTWKAWNEGLI
;
A
#
# COMPACT_ATOMS: atom_id res chain seq x y z
N MET A 1 7.69 -4.36 6.46
CA MET A 1 7.55 -2.92 6.11
C MET A 1 6.17 -2.47 6.55
N THR A 2 6.03 -1.26 7.08
CA THR A 2 4.73 -0.74 7.51
C THR A 2 4.54 0.66 6.96
N CYS A 3 3.42 0.93 6.32
CA CYS A 3 3.13 2.20 5.65
C CYS A 3 1.92 2.92 6.27
N ALA A 4 1.88 4.23 6.11
CA ALA A 4 0.73 5.07 6.47
C ALA A 4 -0.40 4.99 5.41
N MET A 5 -1.41 5.85 5.54
CA MET A 5 -2.33 6.24 4.48
C MET A 5 -1.95 7.62 3.97
N ASP A 6 -1.73 7.72 2.67
CA ASP A 6 -1.29 8.94 2.00
C ASP A 6 -2.40 9.56 1.18
N TRP A 7 -2.61 10.85 1.39
CA TRP A 7 -3.76 11.57 0.88
C TRP A 7 -3.32 12.78 0.09
N THR A 8 -4.15 13.14 -0.88
CA THR A 8 -4.07 14.40 -1.61
C THR A 8 -5.48 14.96 -1.82
N TYR A 9 -5.58 16.21 -2.28
CA TYR A 9 -6.85 16.84 -2.64
C TYR A 9 -6.88 17.09 -4.15
N VAL A 10 -7.29 16.07 -4.91
CA VAL A 10 -7.53 16.21 -6.37
C VAL A 10 -8.90 16.84 -6.65
N GLY A 11 -9.81 16.82 -5.66
CA GLY A 11 -11.12 17.45 -5.67
C GLY A 11 -11.51 17.97 -4.27
N SER A 12 -12.82 18.00 -3.98
CA SER A 12 -13.35 18.39 -2.66
C SER A 12 -12.95 17.42 -1.56
N ASP A 13 -12.98 16.13 -1.89
CA ASP A 13 -12.74 15.02 -0.97
C ASP A 13 -11.28 14.55 -1.02
N PRO A 14 -10.72 14.11 0.11
CA PRO A 14 -9.36 13.58 0.13
C PRO A 14 -9.30 12.24 -0.60
N THR A 15 -8.32 12.11 -1.49
CA THR A 15 -8.09 10.91 -2.31
C THR A 15 -6.80 10.23 -1.91
N PHE A 16 -6.80 8.90 -1.85
CA PHE A 16 -5.58 8.12 -1.65
C PHE A 16 -4.62 8.33 -2.83
N TYR A 17 -3.41 8.82 -2.55
CA TYR A 17 -2.48 9.27 -3.59
C TYR A 17 -1.71 8.11 -4.23
N ASP A 18 -1.04 7.28 -3.43
CA ASP A 18 -0.05 6.25 -3.84
C ASP A 18 -0.65 4.99 -4.52
N VAL A 19 -1.72 5.14 -5.28
CA VAL A 19 -2.44 4.06 -5.95
C VAL A 19 -1.64 3.37 -7.07
N TRP A 20 -0.71 4.05 -7.74
CA TRP A 20 0.13 3.43 -8.79
C TRP A 20 1.09 2.38 -8.22
N ILE A 21 1.51 2.48 -6.95
CA ILE A 21 2.49 1.57 -6.31
C ILE A 21 1.88 0.62 -5.27
N SER A 22 0.72 0.95 -4.72
CA SER A 22 0.12 0.15 -3.64
C SER A 22 -0.70 -1.02 -4.17
N ARG A 23 -0.45 -2.22 -3.64
CA ARG A 23 -1.17 -3.44 -4.01
C ARG A 23 -1.65 -4.18 -2.79
N GLY A 24 -2.95 -4.47 -2.71
CA GLY A 24 -3.54 -5.28 -1.66
C GLY A 24 -3.13 -6.75 -1.75
N MET A 25 -3.64 -7.60 -0.85
CA MET A 25 -3.40 -9.05 -0.92
C MET A 25 -4.20 -9.77 -2.01
N THR A 26 -5.04 -9.05 -2.75
CA THR A 26 -5.63 -9.46 -4.03
C THR A 26 -4.66 -9.27 -5.21
N GLY A 27 -3.57 -8.53 -4.99
CA GLY A 27 -2.63 -8.11 -6.05
C GLY A 27 -3.11 -6.92 -6.87
N ASP A 28 -4.27 -6.34 -6.56
CA ASP A 28 -4.83 -5.16 -7.22
C ASP A 28 -4.48 -3.86 -6.49
N SER A 29 -4.68 -2.71 -7.13
CA SER A 29 -4.58 -1.40 -6.49
C SER A 29 -5.63 -1.20 -5.40
N PHE A 30 -5.38 -0.26 -4.49
CA PHE A 30 -6.29 0.00 -3.37
C PHE A 30 -7.67 0.50 -3.81
N PHE A 31 -7.77 1.14 -4.97
CA PHE A 31 -9.06 1.36 -5.65
C PHE A 31 -8.88 1.09 -7.14
N ASP A 32 -9.98 0.87 -7.86
CA ASP A 32 -9.91 0.62 -9.30
C ASP A 32 -9.56 1.90 -10.08
N ILE A 33 -8.61 1.79 -11.01
CA ILE A 33 -8.28 2.86 -11.95
C ILE A 33 -8.59 2.37 -13.37
N PRO A 34 -9.58 2.97 -14.04
CA PRO A 34 -9.92 2.64 -15.42
C PRO A 34 -8.82 3.06 -16.42
N ALA A 35 -8.96 2.60 -17.66
CA ALA A 35 -7.95 2.80 -18.71
C ALA A 35 -7.71 4.28 -19.08
N ASP A 36 -8.71 5.14 -18.88
CA ASP A 36 -8.62 6.58 -19.09
C ASP A 36 -7.93 7.31 -17.92
N GLY A 37 -7.61 6.61 -16.83
CA GLY A 37 -6.90 7.14 -15.68
C GLY A 37 -7.71 8.07 -14.79
N ASN A 38 -9.05 8.10 -14.92
CA ASN A 38 -9.89 8.89 -14.02
C ASN A 38 -9.88 8.30 -12.59
N TRP A 39 -10.18 9.15 -11.60
CA TRP A 39 -10.11 8.80 -10.18
C TRP A 39 -11.51 8.74 -9.55
N ASP A 40 -12.55 8.51 -10.34
CA ASP A 40 -13.95 8.54 -9.84
C ASP A 40 -14.21 7.46 -8.78
N SER A 41 -13.47 6.35 -8.83
CA SER A 41 -13.52 5.25 -7.87
C SER A 41 -12.64 5.46 -6.63
N ALA A 42 -11.98 6.60 -6.48
CA ALA A 42 -11.00 6.88 -5.42
C ALA A 42 -11.52 6.68 -3.98
N LEU A 43 -12.81 6.91 -3.77
CA LEU A 43 -13.44 6.76 -2.46
C LEU A 43 -13.80 5.30 -2.13
N ASN A 44 -13.79 4.43 -3.14
CA ASN A 44 -14.13 3.01 -3.02
C ASN A 44 -12.86 2.16 -2.75
N LEU A 45 -12.18 2.48 -1.65
CA LEU A 45 -10.97 1.77 -1.25
C LEU A 45 -11.29 0.31 -0.86
N PHE A 46 -10.44 -0.61 -1.29
CA PHE A 46 -10.49 -2.05 -1.04
C PHE A 46 -11.79 -2.71 -1.54
N TRP A 47 -12.38 -2.17 -2.59
CA TRP A 47 -13.64 -2.61 -3.20
C TRP A 47 -13.71 -4.10 -3.57
N ASN A 48 -12.56 -4.74 -3.84
CA ASN A 48 -12.45 -6.14 -4.22
C ASN A 48 -11.95 -7.07 -3.10
N ASP A 49 -11.82 -6.56 -1.87
CA ASP A 49 -11.34 -7.31 -0.71
C ASP A 49 -12.16 -6.90 0.53
N SER A 50 -13.25 -7.63 0.79
CA SER A 50 -14.14 -7.33 1.90
C SER A 50 -13.46 -7.40 3.27
N ALA A 51 -12.49 -8.31 3.45
CA ALA A 51 -11.79 -8.45 4.72
C ALA A 51 -10.89 -7.24 4.98
N THR A 52 -10.11 -6.81 3.97
CA THR A 52 -9.29 -5.60 4.08
C THR A 52 -10.15 -4.34 4.21
N HIS A 53 -11.27 -4.27 3.48
CA HIS A 53 -12.24 -3.18 3.60
C HIS A 53 -12.76 -3.03 5.05
N ASP A 54 -13.17 -4.13 5.68
CA ASP A 54 -13.68 -4.11 7.06
C ASP A 54 -12.59 -3.69 8.06
N LEU A 55 -11.36 -4.18 7.90
CA LEU A 55 -10.21 -3.75 8.71
C LEU A 55 -9.91 -2.26 8.53
N TYR A 56 -9.93 -1.77 7.29
CA TYR A 56 -9.72 -0.36 6.97
C TYR A 56 -10.74 0.55 7.69
N HIS A 57 -12.04 0.25 7.60
CA HIS A 57 -13.07 1.05 8.28
C HIS A 57 -13.03 0.91 9.80
N ALA A 58 -12.58 -0.23 10.31
CA ALA A 58 -12.33 -0.44 11.72
C ALA A 58 -11.03 0.24 12.23
N HIS A 59 -10.28 0.93 11.35
CA HIS A 59 -8.97 1.53 11.64
C HIS A 59 -7.93 0.50 12.11
N ARG A 60 -8.05 -0.75 11.68
CA ARG A 60 -7.14 -1.85 12.06
C ARG A 60 -6.07 -2.07 11.01
N PRO A 61 -4.83 -2.38 11.40
CA PRO A 61 -3.77 -2.71 10.46
C PRO A 61 -4.11 -3.94 9.59
N PHE A 62 -3.65 -3.95 8.35
CA PHE A 62 -3.84 -5.06 7.41
C PHE A 62 -2.62 -5.30 6.54
N GLN A 63 -2.39 -6.56 6.14
CA GLN A 63 -1.29 -6.93 5.26
C GLN A 63 -1.59 -6.52 3.81
N VAL A 64 -0.55 -6.15 3.07
CA VAL A 64 -0.60 -5.78 1.66
C VAL A 64 0.57 -6.40 0.90
N SER A 65 0.47 -6.49 -0.42
CA SER A 65 1.59 -6.94 -1.26
C SER A 65 2.65 -5.85 -1.37
N SER A 66 2.25 -4.58 -1.54
CA SER A 66 3.16 -3.44 -1.60
C SER A 66 2.51 -2.16 -1.10
N CYS A 67 3.32 -1.27 -0.52
CA CYS A 67 2.94 0.09 -0.14
C CYS A 67 4.18 0.98 0.00
N TRP A 68 3.98 2.30 -0.02
CA TRP A 68 4.95 3.32 0.40
C TRP A 68 4.21 4.36 1.24
N ASN A 69 3.15 4.88 0.63
CA ASN A 69 2.12 5.72 1.21
C ASN A 69 2.72 6.89 1.98
N GLY A 70 3.57 7.64 1.30
CA GLY A 70 4.28 8.83 1.77
C GLY A 70 5.28 8.63 2.92
N ILE A 71 5.02 7.75 3.88
CA ILE A 71 5.91 7.36 4.98
C ILE A 71 5.84 5.85 5.19
N ALA A 72 7.00 5.21 5.17
CA ALA A 72 7.17 3.79 5.46
C ALA A 72 8.26 3.56 6.53
N ALA A 73 8.02 2.59 7.41
CA ALA A 73 9.01 2.01 8.30
C ALA A 73 9.47 0.66 7.76
N ILE A 74 10.78 0.46 7.60
CA ILE A 74 11.35 -0.70 6.93
C ILE A 74 12.47 -1.28 7.79
N ILE A 75 12.58 -2.61 7.82
CA ILE A 75 13.71 -3.28 8.47
C ILE A 75 14.99 -2.95 7.70
N GLY A 76 16.00 -2.44 8.42
CA GLY A 76 17.24 -1.95 7.79
C GLY A 76 18.25 -3.05 7.43
N GLU A 77 18.18 -4.21 8.08
CA GLU A 77 19.17 -5.29 7.94
C GLU A 77 19.44 -5.70 6.48
N PRO A 78 18.42 -5.95 5.61
CA PRO A 78 18.67 -6.28 4.21
C PRO A 78 19.46 -5.23 3.43
N PHE A 79 19.23 -3.94 3.72
CA PHE A 79 19.97 -2.85 3.07
C PHE A 79 21.42 -2.83 3.54
N MET A 80 21.65 -3.01 4.84
CA MET A 80 22.99 -3.00 5.43
C MET A 80 23.85 -4.17 4.94
N MET A 81 23.22 -5.31 4.64
CA MET A 81 23.88 -6.48 4.05
C MET A 81 24.08 -6.38 2.54
N GLY A 82 23.53 -5.36 1.88
CA GLY A 82 23.58 -5.19 0.43
C GLY A 82 22.75 -6.24 -0.34
N SER A 83 21.81 -6.90 0.32
CA SER A 83 20.96 -7.93 -0.28
C SER A 83 19.70 -7.35 -0.95
N ILE A 84 19.36 -6.09 -0.65
CA ILE A 84 18.31 -5.35 -1.34
C ILE A 84 18.78 -3.91 -1.65
N ALA A 85 18.30 -3.36 -2.75
CA ALA A 85 18.52 -1.97 -3.14
C ALA A 85 17.30 -1.44 -3.90
N PHE A 86 17.10 -0.13 -3.87
CA PHE A 86 16.17 0.54 -4.76
C PHE A 86 16.63 0.38 -6.21
N ARG A 87 15.69 0.06 -7.12
CA ARG A 87 16.01 -0.26 -8.51
C ARG A 87 14.83 0.02 -9.45
N ALA A 88 15.17 0.22 -10.71
CA ALA A 88 14.21 0.25 -11.81
C ALA A 88 13.75 -1.17 -12.18
N PRO A 89 12.61 -1.30 -12.91
CA PRO A 89 12.19 -2.58 -13.45
C PRO A 89 13.17 -3.09 -14.54
N LYS A 90 13.42 -4.39 -14.57
CA LYS A 90 14.06 -5.18 -15.62
C LYS A 90 13.09 -5.38 -16.78
N GLU A 91 13.60 -5.64 -17.97
CA GLU A 91 12.81 -5.76 -19.20
C GLU A 91 11.72 -6.85 -19.12
N GLU A 92 12.04 -7.99 -18.50
CA GLU A 92 11.14 -9.15 -18.41
C GLU A 92 10.22 -9.13 -17.18
N GLU A 93 10.30 -8.11 -16.32
CA GLU A 93 9.50 -8.08 -15.10
C GLU A 93 8.26 -7.19 -15.24
N CYS A 94 7.26 -7.50 -14.42
CA CYS A 94 6.09 -6.64 -14.23
C CYS A 94 6.52 -5.18 -13.99
N PHE A 95 6.17 -4.27 -14.91
CA PHE A 95 6.47 -2.85 -14.75
C PHE A 95 5.71 -2.30 -13.54
N GLN A 96 6.47 -1.90 -12.53
CA GLN A 96 5.96 -1.27 -11.31
C GLN A 96 6.93 -0.18 -10.87
N GLY A 97 6.43 0.76 -10.06
CA GLY A 97 7.27 1.77 -9.44
C GLY A 97 8.28 1.15 -8.46
N GLU A 98 9.38 1.86 -8.23
CA GLU A 98 10.46 1.46 -7.33
C GLU A 98 9.98 0.93 -5.97
N PRO A 99 8.99 1.54 -5.26
CA PRO A 99 8.53 1.00 -3.98
C PRO A 99 7.81 -0.34 -4.08
N SER A 100 7.09 -0.60 -5.17
CA SER A 100 6.46 -1.91 -5.42
C SER A 100 7.52 -2.98 -5.69
N LEU A 101 8.57 -2.63 -6.43
CA LEU A 101 9.70 -3.51 -6.69
C LEU A 101 10.49 -3.81 -5.41
N LEU A 102 10.67 -2.82 -4.54
CA LEU A 102 11.25 -3.03 -3.21
C LEU A 102 10.43 -4.05 -2.42
N ALA A 103 9.11 -3.87 -2.38
CA ALA A 103 8.22 -4.81 -1.69
C ALA A 103 8.32 -6.23 -2.27
N LYS A 104 8.34 -6.36 -3.59
CA LYS A 104 8.55 -7.63 -4.30
C LYS A 104 9.86 -8.31 -3.92
N ASP A 105 10.97 -7.55 -3.88
CA ASP A 105 12.28 -8.07 -3.49
C ASP A 105 12.28 -8.50 -2.01
N MET A 106 11.62 -7.72 -1.13
CA MET A 106 11.41 -8.12 0.27
C MET A 106 10.61 -9.41 0.39
N TRP A 107 9.55 -9.59 -0.40
CA TRP A 107 8.79 -10.85 -0.46
C TRP A 107 9.68 -12.03 -0.88
N ASN A 108 10.49 -11.86 -1.93
CA ASN A 108 11.41 -12.89 -2.42
C ASN A 108 12.42 -13.35 -1.36
N MET A 109 12.79 -12.44 -0.46
CA MET A 109 13.73 -12.71 0.64
C MET A 109 13.06 -13.21 1.92
N GLY A 110 11.75 -13.45 1.92
CA GLY A 110 11.00 -13.89 3.11
C GLY A 110 10.61 -12.75 4.07
N HIS A 111 10.77 -11.49 3.68
CA HIS A 111 10.33 -10.31 4.42
C HIS A 111 8.92 -9.82 4.02
N GLY A 112 8.01 -10.76 3.75
CA GLY A 112 6.64 -10.52 3.27
C GLY A 112 5.65 -9.93 4.28
N LYS A 113 6.10 -9.62 5.50
CA LYS A 113 5.29 -8.91 6.49
C LYS A 113 5.24 -7.42 6.15
N ILE A 114 4.42 -7.09 5.16
CA ILE A 114 4.20 -5.74 4.65
C ILE A 114 2.77 -5.32 4.99
N ALA A 115 2.59 -4.19 5.66
CA ALA A 115 1.27 -3.79 6.16
C ALA A 115 1.02 -2.28 6.03
N VAL A 116 -0.26 -1.92 6.06
CA VAL A 116 -0.73 -0.55 6.20
C VAL A 116 -1.33 -0.37 7.59
N VAL A 117 -1.05 0.77 8.21
CA VAL A 117 -1.68 1.19 9.47
C VAL A 117 -2.64 2.35 9.15
N PRO A 118 -3.95 2.08 9.01
CA PRO A 118 -4.90 3.07 8.51
C PRO A 118 -5.21 4.22 9.49
N SER A 119 -4.79 4.09 10.75
CA SER A 119 -4.86 5.17 11.76
C SER A 119 -3.74 6.22 11.63
N VAL A 120 -2.74 5.98 10.77
CA VAL A 120 -1.71 6.97 10.43
C VAL A 120 -2.05 7.60 9.09
N ASN A 121 -2.57 8.82 9.12
CA ASN A 121 -2.98 9.57 7.92
C ASN A 121 -2.08 10.81 7.74
N ILE A 122 -1.54 10.98 6.53
CA ILE A 122 -0.58 12.04 6.17
C ILE A 122 -0.93 12.72 4.83
N GLU A 123 -0.25 13.82 4.55
CA GLU A 123 -0.32 14.61 3.32
C GLU A 123 1.05 15.31 3.14
N TYR A 124 1.32 15.90 1.98
CA TYR A 124 2.63 16.50 1.63
C TYR A 124 2.87 17.92 2.15
N SER A 125 1.94 18.48 2.92
CA SER A 125 2.06 19.80 3.55
C SER A 125 1.55 19.79 4.99
N ASN A 126 2.05 20.73 5.80
CA ASN A 126 1.56 20.91 7.17
C ASN A 126 0.07 21.28 7.21
N GLU A 127 -0.40 22.09 6.27
CA GLU A 127 -1.80 22.51 6.19
C GLU A 127 -2.72 21.34 5.78
N GLY A 128 -2.40 20.66 4.68
CA GLY A 128 -3.18 19.52 4.22
C GLY A 128 -3.14 18.37 5.22
N THR A 129 -2.01 18.12 5.88
CA THR A 129 -1.93 17.12 6.96
C THR A 129 -2.86 17.46 8.12
N ARG A 130 -2.96 18.74 8.52
CA ARG A 130 -3.92 19.16 9.56
C ARG A 130 -5.36 18.94 9.11
N LYS A 131 -5.69 19.28 7.85
CA LYS A 131 -7.02 19.06 7.28
C LYS A 131 -7.39 17.57 7.24
N ILE A 132 -6.48 16.72 6.78
CA ILE A 132 -6.63 15.26 6.75
C ILE A 132 -6.82 14.71 8.17
N LYS A 133 -6.00 15.10 9.14
CA LYS A 133 -6.16 14.65 10.53
C LYS A 133 -7.46 15.14 11.16
N GLY A 134 -7.95 16.32 10.78
CA GLY A 134 -9.28 16.79 11.16
C GLY A 134 -10.42 15.91 10.64
N LEU A 135 -10.28 15.33 9.45
CA LEU A 135 -11.29 14.47 8.81
C LEU A 135 -11.17 12.99 9.21
N LYS A 136 -9.94 12.46 9.26
CA LYS A 136 -9.63 11.04 9.49
C LYS A 136 -9.24 10.72 10.93
N GLY A 137 -9.12 11.74 11.79
CA GLY A 137 -8.68 11.60 13.17
C GLY A 137 -7.16 11.66 13.35
N PHE A 138 -6.75 11.97 14.58
CA PHE A 138 -5.34 11.99 14.96
C PHE A 138 -4.88 10.59 15.39
N THR A 139 -3.64 10.24 15.07
CA THR A 139 -3.06 8.94 15.44
C THR A 139 -3.13 8.68 16.94
N SER A 140 -2.93 9.70 17.79
CA SER A 140 -3.08 9.56 19.24
C SER A 140 -4.49 9.14 19.67
N GLN A 141 -5.53 9.61 18.98
CA GLN A 141 -6.93 9.26 19.27
C GLN A 141 -7.23 7.81 18.89
N TRP A 142 -6.64 7.33 17.79
CA TRP A 142 -6.83 5.96 17.33
C TRP A 142 -6.09 4.96 18.22
N VAL A 143 -4.83 5.25 18.55
CA VAL A 143 -4.03 4.40 19.47
C VAL A 143 -4.72 4.24 20.82
N GLU A 144 -5.39 5.27 21.33
CA GLU A 144 -6.18 5.15 22.56
C GLU A 144 -7.40 4.22 22.45
N LYS A 145 -8.00 4.11 21.26
CA LYS A 145 -9.13 3.20 20.99
C LYS A 145 -8.65 1.78 20.67
N GLU A 146 -7.43 1.65 20.16
CA GLU A 146 -6.74 0.41 19.79
C GLU A 146 -6.04 -0.29 20.99
N ARG A 147 -6.35 0.10 22.24
CA ARG A 147 -5.71 -0.45 23.45
C ARG A 147 -5.86 -1.96 23.62
N ASP A 148 -6.81 -2.58 22.92
CA ASP A 148 -6.89 -4.02 22.81
C ASP A 148 -5.89 -4.52 21.75
N ILE A 149 -4.76 -5.04 22.21
CA ILE A 149 -3.67 -5.55 21.36
C ILE A 149 -4.16 -6.69 20.45
N GLU A 150 -5.10 -7.52 20.89
CA GLU A 150 -5.63 -8.60 20.05
C GLU A 150 -6.40 -8.03 18.85
N SER A 151 -7.02 -6.85 19.01
CA SER A 151 -7.76 -6.19 17.94
C SER A 151 -6.88 -5.59 16.83
N THR A 152 -5.59 -5.36 17.11
CA THR A 152 -4.61 -4.77 16.15
C THR A 152 -3.63 -5.78 15.58
N ARG A 153 -3.71 -7.04 16.02
CA ARG A 153 -2.86 -8.12 15.51
C ARG A 153 -3.23 -8.46 14.08
N ILE A 154 -2.22 -8.46 13.21
CA ILE A 154 -2.37 -8.91 11.81
C ILE A 154 -2.17 -10.43 11.76
N GLU A 155 -3.14 -11.13 11.17
CA GLU A 155 -2.98 -12.51 10.74
C GLU A 155 -2.19 -12.55 9.42
N TRP A 156 -0.89 -12.80 9.52
CA TRP A 156 0.00 -12.77 8.36
C TRP A 156 -0.21 -13.98 7.45
N ARG A 157 -0.42 -13.71 6.17
CA ARG A 157 -0.30 -14.69 5.08
C ARG A 157 1.17 -14.86 4.73
N GLU A 158 1.61 -16.12 4.67
CA GLU A 158 2.99 -16.49 4.36
C GLU A 158 3.33 -16.25 2.88
N GLU A 159 2.38 -16.50 2.00
CA GLU A 159 2.56 -16.35 0.55
C GLU A 159 2.02 -15.00 0.04
N PRO A 160 2.71 -14.35 -0.92
CA PRO A 160 2.21 -13.17 -1.61
C PRO A 160 1.01 -13.53 -2.51
N PRO A 161 0.30 -12.53 -3.07
CA PRO A 161 -0.71 -12.79 -4.09
C PRO A 161 -0.11 -13.54 -5.27
N ALA A 162 -0.82 -14.53 -5.82
CA ALA A 162 -0.31 -15.31 -6.96
C ALA A 162 0.00 -14.43 -8.19
N LYS A 163 -0.80 -13.38 -8.38
CA LYS A 163 -0.63 -12.39 -9.45
C LYS A 163 -0.77 -10.98 -8.90
N VAL A 164 -0.14 -10.02 -9.56
CA VAL A 164 -0.26 -8.58 -9.29
C VAL A 164 -0.61 -7.81 -10.57
N ARG A 165 -1.27 -6.68 -10.40
CA ARG A 165 -1.63 -5.76 -11.48
C ARG A 165 -0.44 -4.85 -11.81
N CYS A 166 0.19 -5.12 -12.95
CA CYS A 166 1.23 -4.29 -13.55
C CYS A 166 0.57 -3.11 -14.27
N MET A 167 1.09 -1.92 -14.07
CA MET A 167 0.52 -0.69 -14.63
C MET A 167 1.65 0.07 -15.32
N ILE A 168 1.92 -0.26 -16.59
CA ILE A 168 2.88 0.49 -17.42
C ILE A 168 2.38 1.93 -17.61
N SER A 169 1.06 2.04 -17.80
CA SER A 169 0.31 3.28 -17.76
C SER A 169 -1.12 2.96 -17.31
N TRP A 170 -1.93 3.98 -17.06
CA TRP A 170 -3.36 3.75 -16.79
C TRP A 170 -4.05 3.02 -17.95
N ALA A 171 -3.68 3.29 -19.20
CA ALA A 171 -4.26 2.62 -20.37
C ALA A 171 -3.77 1.17 -20.57
N VAL A 172 -2.61 0.83 -20.02
CA VAL A 172 -1.96 -0.48 -20.22
C VAL A 172 -1.72 -1.14 -18.88
N GLN A 173 -2.70 -1.95 -18.47
CA GLN A 173 -2.69 -2.67 -17.21
C GLN A 173 -2.85 -4.17 -17.46
N THR A 174 -2.01 -4.99 -16.85
CA THR A 174 -2.00 -6.45 -17.06
C THR A 174 -1.76 -7.20 -15.77
N TRP A 175 -2.35 -8.39 -15.65
CA TRP A 175 -2.08 -9.31 -14.54
C TRP A 175 -0.92 -10.22 -14.85
N LYS A 176 0.10 -10.20 -13.99
CA LYS A 176 1.30 -11.04 -14.12
C LYS A 176 1.58 -11.78 -12.83
N ALA A 177 2.35 -12.87 -12.89
CA ALA A 177 2.81 -13.53 -11.69
C ALA A 177 3.61 -12.54 -10.82
N TRP A 178 3.42 -12.57 -9.51
CA TRP A 178 4.07 -11.60 -8.60
C TRP A 178 5.60 -11.67 -8.68
N ASN A 179 6.14 -12.86 -8.97
CA ASN A 179 7.55 -13.16 -9.09
C ASN A 179 8.08 -13.13 -10.53
N GLU A 180 7.30 -12.65 -11.51
CA GLU A 180 7.77 -12.54 -12.90
C GLU A 180 9.08 -11.71 -12.95
N GLY A 181 10.15 -12.27 -13.52
CA GLY A 181 11.48 -11.64 -13.59
C GLY A 181 12.36 -11.77 -12.34
N LEU A 182 11.91 -12.49 -11.30
CA LEU A 182 12.78 -13.00 -10.24
C LEU A 182 13.43 -14.31 -10.74
N ILE A 183 14.76 -14.40 -10.61
CA ILE A 183 15.56 -15.61 -10.91
C ILE A 183 16.03 -16.17 -9.58
#